data_AF-A0A0V0H8B4-F1
#
_entry.id   AF-A0A0V0H8B4-F1
#
_cell.length_a   1.000
_cell.length_b   1.000
_cell.length_c   1.000
_cell.angle_alpha   90.00
_cell.angle_beta   90.00
_cell.angle_gamma   90.00
#
_symmetry.space_group_name_H-M   'P 1'
#
loop_
_entity.id
_entity.type
_entity.pdbx_description
1 polymer ?
#
loop_
_entity_poly.entity_id
_entity_poly.type
_entity_poly.pdbx_seq_one_letter_code
_entity_poly.pdbx_strand_id
1 'polypeptide(L)'
;MSYNVQDVTSLHNAESYIFNCVSVFFMYSSFICVPNGMPIPLDEDLLKKLPKLEPDAPEEINKLVDFQLQFRDIRAGDLYNSNKLLEGTSLDLMEKFASTQNKKQWAIGPIFLAAKVDHVSDKRNKCLDWLDNQPPRSVLYVSFGSSTTFSDKEVMELAMGLERSKQKFCMGC
;
A
#
# COMPACT_ATOMS: atom_id res chain seq x y z
N MET A 1 -2.14 -8.38 8.95
CA MET A 1 -3.17 -8.21 9.99
C MET A 1 -2.63 -8.77 11.29
N SER A 2 -2.36 -7.90 12.26
CA SER A 2 -1.85 -8.23 13.60
C SER A 2 -2.84 -9.03 14.45
N TYR A 3 -4.15 -8.80 14.27
CA TYR A 3 -5.20 -9.49 15.02
C TYR A 3 -5.16 -11.03 14.87
N ASN A 4 -4.75 -11.55 13.71
CA ASN A 4 -4.84 -12.98 13.40
C ASN A 4 -3.74 -13.84 14.06
N VAL A 5 -2.77 -13.22 14.74
CA VAL A 5 -1.57 -13.89 15.26
C VAL A 5 -1.38 -13.66 16.76
N GLN A 6 -2.45 -13.39 17.50
CA GLN A 6 -2.40 -13.15 18.94
C GLN A 6 -1.82 -14.31 19.74
N ASP A 7 -2.10 -15.54 19.32
CA ASP A 7 -1.65 -16.76 19.96
C ASP A 7 -0.13 -16.94 19.94
N VAL A 8 0.59 -16.17 19.11
CA VAL A 8 2.07 -16.20 19.08
C VAL A 8 2.69 -15.89 20.43
N THR A 9 2.00 -15.11 21.28
CA THR A 9 2.45 -14.77 22.63
C THR A 9 2.56 -16.00 23.54
N SER A 10 1.85 -17.10 23.22
CA SER A 10 1.92 -18.39 23.92
C SER A 10 2.99 -19.33 23.37
N LEU A 11 3.61 -19.00 22.24
CA LEU A 11 4.59 -19.85 21.54
C LEU A 11 6.02 -19.39 21.88
N HIS A 12 6.68 -20.13 22.77
CA HIS A 12 8.03 -19.80 23.28
C HIS A 12 9.14 -19.80 22.22
N ASN A 13 8.91 -20.42 21.05
CA ASN A 13 9.89 -20.57 19.97
C ASN A 13 9.46 -19.87 18.67
N ALA A 14 8.49 -18.96 18.73
CA ALA A 14 8.01 -18.22 17.57
C ALA A 14 8.03 -16.71 17.81
N GLU A 15 8.28 -15.96 16.74
CA GLU A 15 8.16 -14.51 16.70
C GLU A 15 7.15 -14.12 15.61
N SER A 16 6.35 -13.07 15.83
CA SER A 16 5.44 -12.53 14.82
C SER A 16 5.99 -11.26 14.20
N TYR A 17 5.70 -11.09 12.90
CA TYR A 17 6.07 -9.93 12.12
C TYR A 17 4.87 -9.39 11.36
N ILE A 18 4.78 -8.06 11.24
CA ILE A 18 3.79 -7.43 10.37
C ILE A 18 4.42 -7.17 9.02
N PHE A 19 3.80 -7.71 7.97
CA PHE A 19 4.14 -7.35 6.59
C PHE A 19 3.41 -6.08 6.17
N ASN A 20 4.17 -5.06 5.82
CA ASN A 20 3.70 -3.74 5.39
C ASN A 20 3.96 -3.57 3.90
N CYS A 21 2.89 -3.50 3.12
CA CYS A 21 2.94 -3.20 1.68
C CYS A 21 2.67 -1.71 1.38
N VAL A 22 2.36 -0.92 2.40
CA VAL A 22 2.21 0.53 2.30
C VAL A 22 3.59 1.19 2.39
N SER A 23 3.74 2.32 1.69
CA SER A 23 4.95 3.16 1.73
C SER A 23 5.45 3.39 3.16
N VAL A 24 6.76 3.19 3.35
CA VAL A 24 7.44 3.46 4.63
C VAL A 24 7.34 4.93 4.99
N PHE A 25 7.45 5.84 4.01
CA PHE A 25 7.27 7.28 4.22
C PHE A 25 5.89 7.60 4.78
N PHE A 26 4.83 7.05 4.18
CA PHE A 26 3.47 7.23 4.67
C PHE A 26 3.33 6.69 6.10
N MET A 27 3.81 5.48 6.36
CA MET A 27 3.76 4.88 7.69
C MET A 27 4.47 5.73 8.74
N TYR A 28 5.66 6.24 8.44
CA TYR A 28 6.43 7.08 9.36
C TYR A 28 5.71 8.42 9.61
N SER A 29 5.27 9.08 8.55
CA SER A 29 4.62 10.38 8.64
C SER A 29 3.30 10.31 9.41
N SER A 30 2.44 9.35 9.05
CA SER A 30 1.08 9.24 9.59
C SER A 30 1.03 8.65 11.00
N PHE A 31 1.88 7.68 11.34
CA PHE A 31 1.83 7.02 12.66
C PHE A 31 2.85 7.54 13.66
N ILE A 32 3.89 8.27 13.22
CA ILE A 32 4.93 8.78 14.11
C ILE A 32 4.96 10.30 14.07
N CYS A 33 5.11 10.94 12.91
CA CYS A 33 5.24 12.40 12.87
C CYS A 33 3.97 13.13 13.29
N VAL A 34 2.86 12.90 12.59
CA VAL A 34 1.60 13.63 12.78
C VAL A 34 1.07 13.50 14.21
N PRO A 35 0.97 12.30 14.82
CA PRO A 35 0.45 12.17 16.19
C PRO A 35 1.34 12.81 17.25
N ASN A 36 2.65 12.92 17.00
CA ASN A 36 3.61 13.51 17.93
C ASN A 36 3.95 14.98 17.62
N GLY A 37 3.27 15.59 16.64
CA GLY A 37 3.54 16.97 16.21
C GLY A 37 4.96 17.18 15.66
N MET A 38 5.62 16.12 15.19
CA MET A 38 6.96 16.20 14.61
C MET A 38 6.90 16.62 13.14
N PRO A 39 7.92 17.31 12.63
CA PRO A 39 7.98 17.65 11.21
C PRO A 39 8.05 16.38 10.36
N ILE A 40 7.34 16.39 9.23
CA ILE A 40 7.44 15.35 8.21
C ILE A 40 8.80 15.53 7.51
N PRO A 41 9.58 14.45 7.32
CA PRO A 41 10.93 14.52 6.72
C PRO A 41 10.87 14.68 5.20
N LEU A 42 10.25 15.76 4.75
CA LEU A 42 10.09 16.11 3.34
C LEU A 42 10.36 17.60 3.18
N ASP A 43 10.89 17.98 2.02
CA ASP A 43 11.12 19.38 1.67
C ASP A 43 9.83 20.22 1.76
N GLU A 44 9.92 21.44 2.27
CA GLU A 44 8.75 22.31 2.47
C GLU A 44 7.98 22.60 1.18
N ASP A 45 8.67 22.74 0.05
CA ASP A 45 8.02 23.01 -1.22
C ASP A 45 7.37 21.76 -1.81
N LEU A 46 7.86 20.57 -1.46
CA LEU A 46 7.17 19.32 -1.74
C LEU A 46 5.97 19.11 -0.82
N LEU A 47 6.08 19.44 0.48
CA LEU A 47 4.97 19.38 1.43
C LEU A 47 3.80 20.27 1.00
N LYS A 48 4.07 21.49 0.52
CA LYS A 48 3.05 22.41 -0.02
C LYS A 48 2.34 21.86 -1.27
N LYS A 49 2.98 20.96 -2.01
CA LYS A 49 2.41 20.34 -3.22
C LYS A 49 1.61 19.07 -2.92
N LEU A 50 1.78 18.47 -1.74
CA LEU A 50 1.00 17.30 -1.39
C LEU A 50 -0.47 17.72 -1.22
N PRO A 51 -1.43 16.88 -1.64
CA PRO A 51 -2.80 17.01 -1.19
C PRO A 51 -2.78 17.10 0.34
N LYS A 52 -3.67 17.90 0.91
CA LYS A 52 -3.87 17.85 2.36
C LYS A 52 -4.16 16.40 2.71
N LEU A 53 -3.38 15.86 3.65
CA LEU A 53 -3.64 14.57 4.29
C LEU A 53 -4.89 14.75 5.16
N GLU A 54 -6.04 14.99 4.52
CA GLU A 54 -7.32 14.90 5.20
C GLU A 54 -7.61 13.40 5.41
N PRO A 55 -8.21 13.02 6.54
CA PRO A 55 -8.64 11.65 6.77
C PRO A 55 -9.83 11.34 5.85
N ASP A 56 -9.55 11.07 4.58
CA ASP A 56 -10.53 10.72 3.54
C ASP A 56 -10.77 9.21 3.44
N ALA A 57 -10.06 8.42 4.25
CA ALA A 57 -10.28 6.99 4.33
C ALA A 57 -11.72 6.70 4.78
N PRO A 58 -12.42 5.75 4.13
CA PRO A 58 -13.73 5.31 4.56
C PRO A 58 -13.74 4.94 6.06
N GLU A 59 -14.86 5.20 6.75
CA GLU A 59 -14.97 4.96 8.19
C GLU A 59 -14.63 3.52 8.57
N GLU A 60 -14.96 2.56 7.71
CA GLU A 60 -14.64 1.15 7.84
C GLU A 60 -13.13 0.90 7.81
N ILE A 61 -12.39 1.61 6.96
CA ILE A 61 -10.92 1.52 6.89
C ILE A 61 -10.29 2.08 8.15
N ASN A 62 -10.78 3.23 8.64
CA ASN A 62 -10.29 3.79 9.91
C ASN A 62 -10.56 2.84 11.08
N LYS A 63 -11.77 2.31 11.20
CA LYS A 63 -12.11 1.29 12.21
C LYS A 63 -11.23 0.06 12.12
N LEU A 64 -10.94 -0.41 10.91
CA LEU A 64 -10.05 -1.55 10.70
C LEU A 64 -8.62 -1.22 11.14
N VAL A 65 -8.09 -0.04 10.78
CA VAL A 65 -6.76 0.41 11.19
C VAL A 65 -6.68 0.49 12.71
N ASP A 66 -7.63 1.17 13.36
CA ASP A 66 -7.69 1.31 14.81
C ASP A 66 -7.74 -0.04 15.52
N PHE A 67 -8.55 -0.96 15.01
CA PHE A 67 -8.62 -2.31 15.54
C PHE A 67 -7.29 -3.06 15.41
N GLN A 68 -6.60 -2.97 14.27
CA GLN A 68 -5.31 -3.63 14.08
C GLN A 68 -4.19 -3.02 14.94
N LEU A 69 -4.25 -1.71 15.20
CA LEU A 69 -3.26 -1.01 16.05
C LEU A 69 -3.24 -1.53 17.48
N GLN A 70 -4.38 -1.96 18.02
CA GLN A 70 -4.46 -2.54 19.37
C GLN A 70 -3.61 -3.81 19.56
N PHE A 71 -3.37 -4.54 18.47
CA PHE A 71 -2.58 -5.77 18.48
C PHE A 71 -1.18 -5.57 17.90
N ARG A 72 -0.74 -4.33 17.68
CA ARG A 72 0.55 -4.10 17.03
C ARG A 72 1.72 -4.44 17.95
N ASP A 73 1.59 -4.22 19.26
CA ASP A 73 2.72 -4.29 20.19
C ASP A 73 3.23 -5.71 20.46
N ILE A 74 2.43 -6.75 20.19
CA ILE A 74 2.82 -8.15 20.36
C ILE A 74 3.85 -8.62 19.34
N ARG A 75 4.08 -7.86 18.26
CA ARG A 75 5.00 -8.23 17.18
C ARG A 75 6.46 -8.08 17.60
N ALA A 76 7.33 -8.93 17.10
CA ALA A 76 8.78 -8.76 17.23
C ALA A 76 9.32 -7.67 16.29
N GLY A 77 8.63 -7.40 15.19
CA GLY A 77 9.07 -6.40 14.22
C GLY A 77 8.17 -6.20 13.01
N ASP A 78 8.68 -5.45 12.05
CA ASP A 78 8.02 -5.10 10.80
C ASP A 78 8.86 -5.51 9.58
N LEU A 79 8.20 -6.08 8.58
CA LEU A 79 8.73 -6.36 7.25
C LEU A 79 8.11 -5.36 6.28
N TYR A 80 8.94 -4.62 5.55
CA TYR A 80 8.49 -3.64 4.57
C TYR A 80 8.71 -4.16 3.16
N ASN A 81 7.67 -4.09 2.33
CA ASN A 81 7.76 -4.36 0.91
C ASN A 81 8.38 -3.17 0.16
N SER A 82 9.58 -2.77 0.57
CA SER A 82 10.32 -1.63 0.04
C SER A 82 11.82 -1.92 0.11
N ASN A 83 12.65 -0.96 -0.30
CA ASN A 83 14.10 -1.04 -0.22
C ASN A 83 14.73 0.36 -0.08
N LYS A 84 16.04 0.40 0.21
CA LYS A 84 16.76 1.66 0.41
C LYS A 84 16.84 2.55 -0.85
N LEU A 85 16.74 1.97 -2.05
CA LEU A 85 16.72 2.76 -3.29
C LEU A 85 15.42 3.57 -3.43
N LEU A 86 14.30 3.00 -2.98
CA LEU A 86 12.98 3.66 -3.05
C LEU A 86 12.72 4.60 -1.86
N GLU A 87 13.02 4.15 -0.64
CA GLU A 87 12.58 4.83 0.59
C GLU A 87 13.67 4.91 1.67
N GLY A 88 14.95 5.02 1.29
CA GLY A 88 16.10 4.98 2.20
C GLY A 88 15.99 5.88 3.44
N THR A 89 15.71 7.18 3.26
CA THR A 89 15.57 8.13 4.37
C THR A 89 14.47 7.69 5.36
N SER A 90 13.31 7.31 4.85
CA SER A 90 12.16 6.88 5.68
C SER A 90 12.44 5.56 6.39
N LEU A 91 13.14 4.63 5.72
CA LEU A 91 13.58 3.37 6.31
C LEU A 91 14.56 3.59 7.46
N ASP A 92 15.56 4.45 7.29
CA ASP A 92 16.55 4.73 8.33
C ASP A 92 15.91 5.44 9.55
N LEU A 93 14.92 6.31 9.31
CA LEU A 93 14.15 6.96 10.38
C LEU A 93 13.26 5.96 11.13
N MET A 94 12.59 5.07 10.39
CA MET A 94 11.77 4.03 10.99
C MET A 94 12.62 3.03 11.79
N GLU A 95 13.83 2.69 11.33
CA GLU A 95 14.74 1.77 12.02
C GLU A 95 15.19 2.34 13.37
N LYS A 96 15.49 3.65 13.40
CA LYS A 96 15.78 4.37 14.66
C LYS A 96 14.61 4.28 15.62
N PHE A 97 13.39 4.49 15.14
CA PHE A 97 12.18 4.39 15.96
C PHE A 97 11.91 2.96 16.44
N ALA A 98 12.05 1.96 15.58
CA ALA A 98 11.89 0.55 15.95
C ALA A 98 12.91 0.15 17.04
N SER A 99 14.14 0.64 16.94
CA SER A 99 15.20 0.39 17.91
C SER A 99 14.86 0.94 19.31
N THR A 100 14.20 2.11 19.42
CA THR A 100 13.78 2.64 20.73
C THR A 100 12.69 1.77 21.38
N GLN A 101 11.95 1.00 20.58
CA GLN A 101 10.92 0.06 21.04
C GLN A 101 11.45 -1.38 21.18
N ASN A 102 12.75 -1.61 21.00
CA ASN A 102 13.35 -2.94 20.94
C ASN A 102 12.66 -3.86 19.92
N LYS A 103 12.22 -3.28 18.78
CA LYS A 103 11.59 -3.98 17.66
C LYS A 103 12.57 -4.10 16.51
N LYS A 104 12.42 -5.16 15.72
CA LYS A 104 13.25 -5.42 14.53
C LYS A 104 12.57 -4.88 13.27
N GLN A 105 13.35 -4.47 12.29
CA GLN A 105 12.83 -3.97 11.01
C GLN A 105 13.65 -4.48 9.83
N TRP A 106 12.97 -4.89 8.76
CA TRP A 106 13.63 -5.24 7.51
C TRP A 106 12.87 -4.71 6.31
N ALA A 107 13.63 -4.23 5.32
CA ALA A 107 13.14 -3.95 3.98
C ALA A 107 13.47 -5.17 3.10
N ILE A 108 12.43 -5.85 2.62
CA ILE A 108 12.57 -7.12 1.86
C ILE A 108 12.02 -6.99 0.44
N GLY A 109 11.60 -5.79 0.04
CA GLY A 109 10.98 -5.52 -1.24
C GLY A 109 11.96 -5.15 -2.37
N PRO A 110 11.46 -5.07 -3.62
CA PRO A 110 10.06 -5.24 -3.98
C PRO A 110 9.72 -6.72 -4.17
N ILE A 111 8.84 -7.23 -3.31
CA ILE A 111 8.18 -8.51 -3.44
C ILE A 111 6.95 -8.26 -4.30
N PHE A 112 7.05 -8.70 -5.53
CA PHE A 112 5.90 -8.89 -6.38
C PHE A 112 5.35 -10.28 -6.09
N LEU A 113 4.06 -10.40 -5.82
CA LEU A 113 3.37 -11.67 -5.95
C LEU A 113 3.50 -12.06 -7.43
N ALA A 114 4.50 -12.88 -7.75
CA ALA A 114 4.50 -13.60 -9.00
C ALA A 114 3.21 -14.42 -8.96
N ALA A 115 2.21 -14.03 -9.76
CA ALA A 115 1.05 -14.86 -9.95
C ALA A 115 1.61 -16.23 -10.31
N LYS A 116 1.35 -17.25 -9.47
CA LYS A 116 1.37 -18.59 -10.01
C LYS A 116 0.42 -18.51 -11.20
N VAL A 117 0.95 -18.79 -12.39
CA VAL A 117 0.13 -19.10 -13.54
C VAL A 117 -0.45 -20.50 -13.28
N ASP A 118 -1.15 -20.67 -12.15
CA ASP A 118 -1.93 -21.86 -11.86
C ASP A 118 -3.12 -21.73 -12.79
N HIS A 119 -2.95 -22.31 -13.99
CA HIS A 119 -3.95 -22.46 -15.03
C HIS A 119 -4.98 -21.33 -15.02
N VAL A 120 -4.62 -20.19 -15.65
CA VAL A 120 -5.65 -19.41 -16.35
C VAL A 120 -6.46 -20.47 -17.10
N SER A 121 -7.73 -20.63 -16.76
CA SER A 121 -8.61 -21.56 -17.45
C SER A 121 -8.28 -21.50 -18.95
N ASP A 122 -8.24 -22.61 -19.67
CA ASP A 122 -7.86 -22.66 -21.11
C ASP A 122 -8.59 -21.63 -22.01
N LYS A 123 -9.59 -20.92 -21.48
CA LYS A 123 -10.09 -19.65 -22.00
C LYS A 123 -9.19 -18.48 -21.60
N ARG A 124 -8.25 -18.16 -22.49
CA ARG A 124 -7.59 -16.83 -22.56
C ARG A 124 -8.66 -15.73 -22.46
N ASN A 125 -8.43 -14.72 -21.62
CA ASN A 125 -9.37 -13.63 -21.40
C ASN A 125 -9.44 -12.75 -22.66
N LYS A 126 -10.65 -12.46 -23.16
CA LYS A 126 -10.89 -11.58 -24.33
C LYS A 126 -10.20 -10.21 -24.21
N CYS A 127 -10.00 -9.72 -22.99
CA CYS A 127 -9.26 -8.48 -22.71
C CYS A 127 -7.78 -8.59 -23.10
N LEU A 128 -7.15 -9.75 -22.83
CA LEU A 128 -5.77 -10.01 -23.22
C LEU A 128 -5.66 -10.13 -24.75
N ASP A 129 -6.59 -10.84 -25.39
CA ASP A 129 -6.62 -10.94 -26.86
C ASP A 129 -6.78 -9.57 -27.52
N TRP A 130 -7.62 -8.69 -26.97
CA TRP A 130 -7.73 -7.32 -27.45
C TRP A 130 -6.43 -6.53 -27.24
N LEU A 131 -5.77 -6.70 -26.08
CA LEU A 131 -4.52 -6.02 -25.73
C LEU A 131 -3.37 -6.42 -26.65
N ASP A 132 -3.27 -7.71 -27.00
CA ASP A 132 -2.23 -8.23 -27.89
C ASP A 132 -2.28 -7.63 -29.30
N ASN A 133 -3.45 -7.13 -29.71
CA ASN A 133 -3.66 -6.47 -30.99
C ASN A 133 -3.36 -4.96 -30.97
N GLN A 134 -2.87 -4.42 -29.86
CA GLN A 134 -2.53 -2.99 -29.73
C GLN A 134 -1.03 -2.74 -29.93
N PRO A 135 -0.63 -1.58 -30.46
CA PRO A 135 0.79 -1.21 -30.52
C PRO A 135 1.46 -1.22 -29.13
N PRO A 136 2.77 -1.49 -29.05
CA PRO A 136 3.50 -1.41 -27.81
C PRO A 136 3.34 -0.04 -27.14
N ARG A 137 3.09 -0.03 -25.83
CA ARG A 137 2.95 1.18 -24.99
C ARG A 137 1.82 2.13 -25.43
N SER A 138 0.76 1.62 -26.07
CA SER A 138 -0.37 2.44 -26.54
C SER A 138 -1.68 2.28 -25.75
N VAL A 139 -1.67 1.51 -24.67
CA VAL A 139 -2.85 1.23 -23.84
C VAL A 139 -2.57 1.60 -22.40
N LEU A 140 -3.49 2.33 -21.78
CA LEU A 140 -3.48 2.64 -20.36
C LEU A 140 -4.15 1.51 -19.57
N TYR A 141 -3.43 0.91 -18.63
CA TYR A 141 -4.05 0.04 -17.63
C TYR A 141 -4.49 0.89 -16.43
N VAL A 142 -5.77 0.80 -16.07
CA VAL A 142 -6.38 1.55 -14.97
C VAL A 142 -6.89 0.55 -13.94
N SER A 143 -6.38 0.63 -12.70
CA SER A 143 -6.85 -0.16 -11.57
C SER A 143 -6.67 0.65 -10.29
N PHE A 144 -7.64 0.55 -9.39
CA PHE A 144 -7.62 1.20 -8.08
C PHE A 144 -7.42 0.17 -6.95
N GLY A 145 -7.07 -1.06 -7.31
CA GLY A 145 -6.94 -2.16 -6.35
C GLY A 145 -8.28 -2.70 -5.89
N SER A 146 -8.24 -3.74 -5.06
CA SER A 146 -9.41 -4.52 -4.63
C SER A 146 -10.25 -3.85 -3.52
N SER A 147 -9.79 -2.74 -2.98
CA SER A 147 -10.35 -2.13 -1.76
C SER A 147 -10.92 -0.73 -1.99
N THR A 148 -10.96 -0.27 -3.24
CA THR A 148 -11.50 1.04 -3.60
C THR A 148 -12.87 0.87 -4.24
N THR A 149 -13.83 1.65 -3.77
CA THR A 149 -15.18 1.77 -4.34
C THR A 149 -15.43 3.21 -4.73
N PHE A 150 -16.09 3.43 -5.86
CA PHE A 150 -16.47 4.74 -6.35
C PHE A 150 -17.98 4.92 -6.28
N SER A 151 -18.43 6.13 -5.99
CA SER A 151 -19.81 6.53 -6.24
C SER A 151 -20.09 6.57 -7.75
N ASP A 152 -21.36 6.44 -8.14
CA ASP A 152 -21.78 6.51 -9.55
C ASP A 152 -21.29 7.79 -10.23
N LYS A 153 -21.24 8.91 -9.49
CA LYS A 153 -20.74 10.19 -9.99
C LYS A 153 -19.24 10.12 -10.29
N GLU A 154 -18.43 9.53 -9.42
CA GLU A 154 -16.98 9.40 -9.64
C GLU A 154 -16.68 8.44 -10.80
N VAL A 155 -17.43 7.34 -10.92
CA VAL A 155 -17.32 6.43 -12.08
C VAL A 155 -17.64 7.18 -13.38
N MET A 156 -18.69 8.01 -13.38
CA MET A 156 -19.07 8.81 -14.54
C MET A 156 -17.98 9.81 -14.93
N GLU A 157 -17.43 10.57 -13.97
CA GLU A 157 -16.35 11.50 -14.24
C GLU A 157 -15.09 10.79 -14.77
N LEU A 158 -14.74 9.64 -14.19
CA LEU A 158 -13.63 8.82 -14.67
C LEU A 158 -13.86 8.35 -16.11
N ALA A 159 -15.06 7.86 -16.41
CA ALA A 159 -15.43 7.40 -17.76
C ALA A 159 -15.36 8.55 -18.78
N MET A 160 -15.91 9.72 -18.46
CA MET A 160 -15.84 10.92 -19.30
C MET A 160 -14.40 11.37 -19.53
N GLY A 161 -13.56 11.36 -18.48
CA GLY A 161 -12.15 11.70 -18.59
C GLY A 161 -11.38 10.77 -19.52
N LEU A 162 -11.59 9.45 -19.37
CA LEU A 162 -10.98 8.43 -20.22
C LEU A 162 -11.44 8.55 -21.67
N GLU A 163 -12.73 8.76 -21.92
CA GLU A 163 -13.28 8.97 -23.27
C GLU A 163 -12.65 10.20 -23.94
N ARG A 164 -12.61 11.34 -23.24
CA ARG A 164 -12.05 12.60 -23.77
C ARG A 164 -10.55 12.52 -24.03
N SER A 165 -9.82 11.64 -23.33
CA SER A 165 -8.38 11.44 -23.53
C SER A 165 -8.05 10.84 -24.91
N LYS A 166 -9.02 10.17 -25.55
CA LYS A 166 -8.87 9.40 -26.79
C LYS A 166 -7.77 8.31 -26.70
N GLN A 167 -7.31 7.97 -25.50
CA GLN A 167 -6.38 6.87 -25.26
C GLN A 167 -7.15 5.56 -25.16
N LYS A 168 -6.56 4.49 -25.69
CA LYS A 168 -7.08 3.14 -25.45
C LYS A 168 -6.79 2.78 -24.00
N PHE A 169 -7.75 2.17 -23.31
CA PHE A 169 -7.57 1.78 -21.91
C PHE A 169 -8.18 0.41 -21.61
N CYS A 170 -7.59 -0.27 -20.63
CA CYS A 170 -8.14 -1.47 -19.99
C CYS A 170 -8.38 -1.14 -18.51
N MET A 171 -9.61 -1.34 -18.03
CA MET A 171 -9.94 -1.17 -16.63
C MET A 171 -9.95 -2.54 -15.93
N GLY A 172 -9.19 -2.67 -14.84
CA GLY A 172 -9.32 -3.78 -13.91
C GLY A 172 -10.50 -3.53 -12.98
N CYS A 173 -11.46 -4.45 -12.98
CA CYS A 173 -12.54 -4.48 -11.99
C CYS A 173 -12.05 -5.15 -10.70
#